data_AF-A0A496B7B0-F1
#
_entry.id   AF-A0A496B7B0-F1
#
_cell.length_a   1.000
_cell.length_b   1.000
_cell.length_c   1.000
_cell.angle_alpha   90.00
_cell.angle_beta   90.00
_cell.angle_gamma   90.00
#
_symmetry.space_group_name_H-M   'P 1'
#
loop_
_entity.id
_entity.type
_entity.pdbx_description
1 polymer ?
#
loop_
_entity_poly.entity_id
_entity_poly.type
_entity_poly.pdbx_seq_one_letter_code
_entity_poly.pdbx_strand_id
1 'polypeptide(L)'
;MLRNRKGLAARLLDFFITANLAFLALDVFLAHSVNAFAHPAEWIPFYFSLGASLLLAVILFGKKGRWSAWCRFGVGWGAVCIGISGMFFHLGSEFFSDLTLKNLVYTAPFVAPLAFTGVGLLLIMNGMI
;
A
#
# COMPACT_ATOMS: atom_id res chain seq x y z
N MET A 1 26.84 -11.64 -9.64
CA MET A 1 25.37 -11.87 -9.73
C MET A 1 24.70 -10.49 -9.86
N LEU A 2 23.99 -10.27 -10.97
CA LEU A 2 23.74 -8.96 -11.60
C LEU A 2 22.90 -7.98 -10.75
N ARG A 3 23.54 -6.95 -10.21
CA ARG A 3 22.93 -5.85 -9.44
C ARG A 3 22.54 -4.71 -10.39
N ASN A 4 21.43 -4.84 -11.10
CA ASN A 4 20.95 -3.82 -12.04
C ASN A 4 19.97 -2.83 -11.39
N ARG A 5 20.47 -2.00 -10.46
CA ARG A 5 19.72 -0.94 -9.77
C ARG A 5 19.17 0.17 -10.68
N LYS A 6 19.49 0.14 -11.98
CA LYS A 6 19.26 1.21 -12.96
C LYS A 6 18.52 0.75 -14.22
N GLY A 7 18.13 -0.52 -14.30
CA GLY A 7 17.44 -1.07 -15.47
C GLY A 7 16.02 -0.53 -15.64
N LEU A 8 15.54 -0.54 -16.89
CA LEU A 8 14.16 -0.18 -17.22
C LEU A 8 13.14 -0.94 -16.35
N ALA A 9 13.35 -2.24 -16.13
CA ALA A 9 12.50 -3.07 -15.29
C ALA A 9 12.35 -2.53 -13.84
N ALA A 10 13.44 -2.10 -13.22
CA ALA A 10 13.39 -1.55 -11.86
C ALA A 10 12.61 -0.22 -11.80
N ARG A 11 12.71 0.60 -12.87
CA ARG A 11 11.92 1.83 -13.00
C ARG A 11 10.44 1.57 -13.27
N LEU A 12 10.13 0.57 -14.10
CA LEU A 12 8.75 0.15 -14.34
C LEU A 12 8.11 -0.40 -13.07
N LEU A 13 8.86 -1.19 -12.28
CA LEU A 13 8.39 -1.68 -10.99
C LEU A 13 8.16 -0.53 -10.00
N ASP A 14 9.05 0.48 -9.96
CA ASP A 14 8.84 1.66 -9.14
C ASP A 14 7.60 2.46 -9.55
N PHE A 15 7.38 2.62 -10.84
CA PHE A 15 6.17 3.25 -11.36
C PHE A 15 4.93 2.46 -10.97
N PHE A 16 4.95 1.14 -11.16
CA PHE A 16 3.87 0.23 -10.77
C PHE A 16 3.55 0.36 -9.27
N ILE A 17 4.55 0.32 -8.39
CA ILE A 17 4.38 0.48 -6.95
C ILE A 17 3.77 1.84 -6.61
N THR A 18 4.31 2.91 -7.20
CA THR A 18 3.84 4.29 -6.96
C THR A 18 2.37 4.45 -7.37
N ALA A 19 2.02 3.93 -8.56
CA ALA A 19 0.65 3.94 -9.05
C ALA A 19 -0.28 3.12 -8.14
N ASN A 20 0.13 1.93 -7.70
CA ASN A 20 -0.68 1.10 -6.80
C ASN A 20 -0.94 1.81 -5.46
N LEU A 21 0.04 2.50 -4.87
CA LEU A 21 -0.21 3.30 -3.67
C LEU A 21 -1.17 4.47 -3.94
N ALA A 22 -1.10 5.12 -5.11
CA ALA A 22 -2.08 6.15 -5.46
C ALA A 22 -3.49 5.57 -5.58
N PHE A 23 -3.64 4.40 -6.22
CA PHE A 23 -4.94 3.71 -6.34
C PHE A 23 -5.43 3.19 -5.00
N LEU A 24 -4.57 2.71 -4.10
CA LEU A 24 -4.96 2.33 -2.74
C LEU A 24 -5.50 3.52 -1.94
N ALA A 25 -4.99 4.74 -2.15
CA ALA A 25 -5.58 5.93 -1.53
C ALA A 25 -7.03 6.14 -2.00
N LEU A 26 -7.26 5.99 -3.32
CA LEU A 26 -8.60 6.10 -3.90
C LEU A 26 -9.53 4.98 -3.41
N ASP A 27 -9.05 3.75 -3.40
CA ASP A 27 -9.81 2.56 -3.00
C ASP A 27 -10.25 2.65 -1.53
N VAL A 28 -9.30 2.96 -0.63
CA VAL A 28 -9.58 3.20 0.80
C VAL A 28 -10.59 4.34 0.96
N PHE A 29 -10.42 5.44 0.21
CA PHE A 29 -11.35 6.55 0.29
C PHE A 29 -12.77 6.16 -0.11
N LEU A 30 -12.94 5.46 -1.24
CA LEU A 30 -14.25 5.03 -1.70
C LEU A 30 -14.89 4.02 -0.73
N ALA A 31 -14.13 3.03 -0.29
CA ALA A 31 -14.62 1.98 0.61
C ALA A 31 -15.07 2.54 1.96
N HIS A 32 -14.26 3.37 2.61
CA HIS A 32 -14.59 3.96 3.91
C HIS A 32 -15.46 5.22 3.80
N SER A 33 -15.68 5.78 2.61
CA SER A 33 -16.72 6.80 2.45
C SER A 33 -18.13 6.24 2.64
N VAL A 34 -18.35 4.94 2.35
CA VAL A 34 -19.66 4.28 2.53
C VAL A 34 -20.07 4.25 4.01
N ASN A 35 -19.10 4.14 4.94
CA ASN A 35 -19.33 4.20 6.37
C ASN A 35 -18.96 5.57 6.99
N ALA A 36 -18.71 6.59 6.16
CA ALA A 36 -18.28 7.93 6.56
C ALA A 36 -17.01 7.97 7.44
N PHE A 37 -16.08 7.03 7.24
CA PHE A 37 -14.89 6.86 8.08
C PHE A 37 -15.25 6.79 9.57
N ALA A 38 -16.14 5.86 9.89
CA ALA A 38 -16.69 5.67 11.22
C ALA A 38 -15.62 5.55 12.32
N HIS A 39 -14.40 5.09 12.00
CA HIS A 39 -13.33 4.89 12.98
C HIS A 39 -12.10 5.74 12.59
N PRO A 40 -11.51 6.52 13.52
CA PRO A 40 -10.35 7.37 13.20
C PRO A 40 -9.15 6.63 12.60
N ALA A 41 -8.99 5.34 12.94
CA ALA A 41 -7.93 4.50 12.41
C ALA A 41 -8.03 4.24 10.89
N GLU A 42 -9.23 4.36 10.30
CA GLU A 42 -9.47 4.19 8.86
C GLU A 42 -8.79 5.28 8.02
N TRP A 43 -8.48 6.43 8.62
CA TRP A 43 -7.75 7.51 7.96
C TRP A 43 -6.25 7.22 7.77
N ILE A 44 -5.68 6.33 8.58
CA ILE A 44 -4.25 5.98 8.55
C ILE A 44 -3.86 5.45 7.15
N PRO A 45 -4.49 4.39 6.60
CA PRO A 45 -4.13 3.89 5.28
C PRO A 45 -4.36 4.92 4.17
N PHE A 46 -5.39 5.77 4.28
CA PHE A 46 -5.66 6.82 3.29
C PHE A 46 -4.52 7.85 3.20
N TYR A 47 -4.21 8.52 4.31
CA TYR A 47 -3.17 9.55 4.33
C TYR A 47 -1.78 8.98 4.09
N PHE A 48 -1.52 7.77 4.59
CA PHE A 48 -0.27 7.07 4.29
C PHE A 48 -0.12 6.84 2.79
N SER A 49 -1.13 6.28 2.13
CA SER A 49 -1.04 5.94 0.71
C SER A 49 -0.92 7.19 -0.18
N LEU A 50 -1.65 8.25 0.17
CA LEU A 50 -1.54 9.55 -0.50
C LEU A 50 -0.13 10.16 -0.33
N GLY A 51 0.38 10.23 0.90
CA GLY A 51 1.72 10.78 1.17
C GLY A 51 2.84 9.92 0.56
N ALA A 52 2.74 8.60 0.66
CA ALA A 52 3.71 7.66 0.13
C ALA A 52 3.79 7.71 -1.40
N SER A 53 2.65 7.75 -2.10
CA SER A 53 2.62 7.85 -3.57
C SER A 53 3.22 9.15 -4.07
N LEU A 54 2.93 10.29 -3.42
CA LEU A 54 3.54 11.59 -3.75
C LEU A 54 5.06 11.57 -3.52
N LEU A 55 5.51 11.07 -2.36
CA LEU A 55 6.93 10.95 -2.04
C LEU A 55 7.67 10.05 -3.04
N LEU A 56 7.09 8.90 -3.39
CA LEU A 56 7.68 7.98 -4.34
C LEU A 56 7.67 8.54 -5.77
N ALA A 57 6.66 9.30 -6.17
CA ALA A 57 6.64 10.00 -7.46
C ALA A 57 7.81 11.00 -7.55
N VAL A 58 8.06 11.79 -6.50
CA VAL A 58 9.22 12.69 -6.45
C VAL A 58 10.53 11.90 -6.54
N ILE A 59 10.65 10.77 -5.84
CA ILE A 59 11.84 9.91 -5.87
C ILE A 59 12.05 9.25 -7.25
N LEU A 60 10.97 8.88 -7.95
CA LEU A 60 11.02 8.22 -9.25
C LEU A 60 11.67 9.10 -10.32
N PHE A 61 11.36 10.40 -10.32
CA PHE A 61 11.89 11.38 -11.25
C PHE A 61 13.13 12.14 -10.72
N GLY A 62 13.43 12.01 -9.42
CA GLY A 62 14.54 12.69 -8.77
C GLY A 62 15.90 11.98 -8.86
N LYS A 63 16.92 12.59 -8.25
CA LYS A 63 18.26 12.00 -8.12
C LYS A 63 18.25 10.87 -7.08
N LYS A 64 18.69 9.68 -7.48
CA LYS A 64 18.87 8.56 -6.54
C LYS A 64 20.03 8.87 -5.58
N GLY A 65 19.77 8.73 -4.28
CA GLY A 65 20.74 8.94 -3.21
C GLY A 65 20.41 8.16 -1.95
N ARG A 66 21.22 8.33 -0.90
CA ARG A 66 21.00 7.64 0.38
C ARG A 66 19.65 7.99 1.00
N TRP A 67 19.26 9.27 0.96
CA TRP A 67 17.93 9.72 1.40
C TRP A 67 16.79 8.97 0.69
N SER A 68 16.80 8.92 -0.64
CA SER A 68 15.75 8.20 -1.38
C SER A 68 15.67 6.71 -1.02
N ALA A 69 16.79 6.08 -0.70
CA ALA A 69 16.81 4.68 -0.30
C ALA A 69 16.15 4.48 1.08
N TRP A 70 16.44 5.35 2.05
CA TRP A 70 15.80 5.33 3.38
C TRP A 70 14.30 5.62 3.30
N CYS A 71 13.89 6.61 2.50
CA CYS A 71 12.47 6.90 2.29
C CYS A 71 11.72 5.69 1.73
N ARG A 72 12.26 5.05 0.69
CA ARG A 72 11.65 3.86 0.08
C ARG A 72 11.56 2.71 1.06
N PHE A 73 12.60 2.49 1.86
CA PHE A 73 12.61 1.45 2.88
C PHE A 73 11.56 1.73 3.97
N GLY A 74 11.46 2.99 4.42
CA GLY A 74 10.46 3.42 5.38
C GLY A 74 9.02 3.29 4.86
N VAL A 75 8.77 3.70 3.61
CA VAL A 75 7.47 3.49 2.95
C VAL A 75 7.16 2.00 2.81
N GLY A 76 8.13 1.18 2.41
CA GLY A 76 7.94 -0.26 2.26
C GLY A 76 7.49 -0.92 3.56
N TRP A 77 8.22 -0.68 4.66
CA TRP A 77 7.86 -1.21 5.98
C TRP A 77 6.59 -0.58 6.54
N GLY A 78 6.37 0.71 6.33
CA GLY A 78 5.13 1.38 6.72
C GLY A 78 3.91 0.72 6.08
N ALA A 79 3.99 0.42 4.78
CA ALA A 79 2.93 -0.28 4.06
C ALA A 79 2.70 -1.70 4.59
N VAL A 80 3.77 -2.44 4.89
CA VAL A 80 3.67 -3.77 5.53
C VAL A 80 2.98 -3.71 6.89
N CYS A 81 3.39 -2.77 7.75
CA CYS A 81 2.78 -2.61 9.07
C CYS A 81 1.30 -2.22 8.98
N ILE A 82 0.94 -1.29 8.09
CA ILE A 82 -0.44 -0.86 7.85
C ILE A 82 -1.27 -2.03 7.31
N GLY A 83 -0.75 -2.79 6.35
CA GLY A 83 -1.49 -3.90 5.75
C GLY A 83 -1.75 -5.04 6.73
N ILE A 84 -0.76 -5.40 7.55
CA ILE A 84 -0.93 -6.42 8.61
C ILE A 84 -1.89 -5.92 9.69
N SER A 85 -1.74 -4.67 10.16
CA SER A 85 -2.62 -4.11 11.20
C SER A 85 -4.06 -3.96 10.71
N GLY A 86 -4.25 -3.48 9.48
CA GLY A 86 -5.56 -3.36 8.85
C GLY A 86 -6.22 -4.73 8.65
N MET A 87 -5.45 -5.76 8.29
CA MET A 87 -5.95 -7.13 8.22
C MET A 87 -6.53 -7.56 9.57
N PHE A 88 -5.81 -7.35 10.68
CA PHE A 88 -6.31 -7.67 12.02
C PHE A 88 -7.60 -6.92 12.37
N PHE A 89 -7.70 -5.63 12.02
CA PHE A 89 -8.95 -4.88 12.21
C PHE A 89 -10.10 -5.39 11.35
N HIS A 90 -9.82 -5.85 10.12
CA HIS A 90 -10.82 -6.44 9.24
C HIS A 90 -11.20 -7.89 9.61
N LEU A 91 -10.42 -8.60 10.43
CA LEU A 91 -10.82 -9.93 10.95
C LEU A 91 -12.06 -9.86 11.85
N GLY A 92 -12.34 -8.70 12.45
CA GLY A 92 -13.55 -8.47 13.24
C GLY A 92 -14.79 -8.09 12.42
N SER A 93 -14.73 -8.10 11.08
CA SER A 93 -15.83 -7.65 10.22
C SER A 93 -16.88 -8.74 9.97
N GLU A 94 -18.10 -8.32 9.59
CA GLU A 94 -19.21 -9.21 9.21
C GLU A 94 -18.89 -10.14 8.01
N PHE A 95 -17.76 -9.95 7.33
CA PHE A 95 -17.27 -10.92 6.35
C PHE A 95 -17.17 -12.34 6.94
N PHE A 96 -16.76 -12.43 8.21
CA PHE A 96 -16.56 -13.71 8.88
C PHE A 96 -17.80 -14.27 9.58
N SER A 97 -18.89 -13.48 9.68
CA SER A 97 -20.15 -13.99 10.21
C SER A 97 -20.90 -14.83 9.19
N ASP A 98 -20.91 -14.40 7.92
CA ASP A 98 -21.57 -15.12 6.82
C ASP A 98 -20.74 -15.06 5.52
N LEU A 99 -20.18 -16.20 5.11
CA LEU A 99 -19.36 -16.33 3.90
C LEU A 99 -20.22 -16.37 2.62
N THR A 100 -20.76 -15.22 2.24
CA THR A 100 -21.54 -15.06 0.99
C THR A 100 -20.79 -14.23 -0.04
N LEU A 101 -21.10 -14.41 -1.34
CA LEU A 101 -20.56 -13.55 -2.41
C LEU A 101 -20.93 -12.08 -2.20
N LYS A 102 -22.12 -11.82 -1.64
CA LYS A 102 -22.53 -10.46 -1.27
C LYS A 102 -21.59 -9.89 -0.22
N ASN A 103 -21.28 -10.65 0.84
CA ASN A 103 -20.39 -10.16 1.88
C ASN A 103 -18.95 -10.05 1.38
N LEU A 104 -18.47 -10.96 0.52
CA LEU A 104 -17.15 -10.83 -0.11
C LEU A 104 -16.99 -9.53 -0.91
N VAL A 105 -18.06 -9.06 -1.58
CA VAL A 105 -18.03 -7.86 -2.43
C VAL A 105 -18.34 -6.58 -1.63
N TYR A 106 -19.26 -6.63 -0.67
CA TYR A 106 -19.80 -5.44 0.00
C TYR A 106 -19.36 -5.25 1.44
N THR A 107 -18.71 -6.24 2.07
CA THR A 107 -18.08 -6.04 3.39
C THR A 107 -16.59 -5.75 3.21
N ALA A 108 -15.89 -5.49 4.31
CA ALA A 108 -14.46 -5.21 4.31
C ALA A 108 -13.65 -6.52 4.37
N PRO A 109 -13.19 -7.11 3.24
CA PRO A 109 -12.43 -8.35 3.27
C PRO A 109 -11.05 -8.11 3.89
N PHE A 110 -10.53 -9.11 4.60
CA PHE A 110 -9.18 -9.06 5.18
C PHE A 110 -8.06 -8.94 4.13
N VAL A 111 -8.35 -9.31 2.87
CA VAL A 111 -7.41 -9.23 1.75
C VAL A 111 -7.16 -7.79 1.29
N ALA A 112 -8.15 -6.90 1.42
CA ALA A 112 -8.01 -5.49 1.00
C ALA A 112 -6.82 -4.78 1.67
N PRO A 113 -6.66 -4.79 3.01
CA PRO A 113 -5.50 -4.19 3.65
C PRO A 113 -4.18 -4.91 3.31
N LEU A 114 -4.20 -6.23 3.02
CA LEU A 114 -2.99 -6.97 2.64
C LEU A 114 -2.39 -6.52 1.30
N ALA A 115 -3.13 -5.79 0.45
CA ALA A 115 -2.57 -5.15 -0.73
C ALA A 115 -1.41 -4.19 -0.38
N PHE A 116 -1.49 -3.48 0.75
CA PHE A 116 -0.38 -2.64 1.24
C PHE A 116 0.86 -3.47 1.54
N THR A 117 0.71 -4.64 2.17
CA THR A 117 1.81 -5.55 2.46
C THR A 117 2.49 -6.02 1.19
N GLY A 118 1.72 -6.45 0.18
CA GLY A 118 2.26 -6.88 -1.11
C GLY A 118 3.05 -5.78 -1.81
N VAL A 119 2.49 -4.58 -1.91
CA VAL A 119 3.14 -3.42 -2.54
C VAL A 119 4.38 -2.97 -1.76
N GLY A 120 4.32 -2.99 -0.42
CA GLY A 120 5.44 -2.68 0.46
C GLY A 120 6.62 -3.63 0.30
N LEU A 121 6.36 -4.95 0.23
CA LEU A 121 7.38 -5.96 -0.02
C LEU A 121 8.03 -5.79 -1.40
N LEU A 122 7.23 -5.53 -2.45
CA LEU A 122 7.76 -5.24 -3.78
C LEU A 122 8.72 -4.04 -3.77
N LEU A 123 8.39 -2.98 -3.01
CA LEU A 123 9.24 -1.81 -2.88
C LEU A 123 10.56 -2.10 -2.15
N ILE A 124 10.51 -2.88 -1.07
CA ILE A 124 11.69 -3.31 -0.33
C ILE A 124 12.59 -4.15 -1.24
N MET A 125 12.01 -5.17 -1.90
CA MET A 125 12.73 -6.05 -2.82
C MET A 125 13.38 -5.26 -3.96
N ASN A 126 12.66 -4.34 -4.60
CA ASN A 126 13.20 -3.51 -5.68
C ASN A 126 14.36 -2.59 -5.23
N GLY A 127 14.46 -2.28 -3.93
CA GLY A 127 15.58 -1.55 -3.35
C GLY A 127 16.83 -2.41 -3.07
N MET A 128 16.66 -3.73 -2.96
CA MET A 128 17.74 -4.68 -2.66
C MET A 128 18.52 -5.10 -3.91
N ILE A 129 17.82 -5.37 -5.01
CA ILE A 129 18.36 -5.66 -6.35
C ILE A 129 19.13 -4.46 -6.93
#